data_AF-A0A7L0EH32-F1
#
_entry.id   AF-A0A7L0EH32-F1
#
_cell.length_a   1.000
_cell.length_b   1.000
_cell.length_c   1.000
_cell.angle_alpha   90.00
_cell.angle_beta   90.00
_cell.angle_gamma   90.00
#
_symmetry.space_group_name_H-M   'P 1'
#
loop_
_entity.id
_entity.type
_entity.pdbx_description
1 polymer ?
#
loop_
_entity_poly.entity_id
_entity_poly.type
_entity_poly.pdbx_seq_one_letter_code
_entity_poly.pdbx_strand_id
1 'polypeptide(L)'
;MFSLGSWLPALPGLAWGWALLDAFLQGLVGACAVSVLCSLLKVYLYIQCVNDPERREEQEGIRARRWVLEQLHLVVLTAVLALVGSRVAALVVLEFSLRAVSTLLSLGKGSHSSQFYLLCQYSLGCGVSCALGFLLEGAPHATCNLALAAGLAGLLATYARRLARHVCTLYELHSRAQYCGVCIFLLASGHGIPRLLRNASAVTFAVADLAAVALINRDFLSAAEAARFWTPLTICYTLLVVYMQGEEGSEPPPAGRAVYRTVLVRMGGLFILLLAVGRWTDLFHVLVSLLGELWCLLCAGGVTLEACRRQ
;
A
#
# COMPACT_ATOMS: atom_id res chain seq x y z
N MET A 1 41.07 -26.25 -25.47
CA MET A 1 39.68 -26.10 -24.98
C MET A 1 39.44 -24.60 -24.83
N PHE A 2 38.89 -23.96 -25.86
CA PHE A 2 38.63 -22.52 -25.88
C PHE A 2 37.18 -22.26 -25.48
N SER A 3 37.01 -21.39 -24.48
CA SER A 3 35.73 -20.91 -23.98
C SER A 3 35.02 -20.08 -25.05
N LEU A 4 33.85 -20.55 -25.48
CA LEU A 4 32.99 -19.92 -26.49
C LEU A 4 32.00 -18.89 -25.88
N GLY A 5 32.19 -18.49 -24.61
CA GLY A 5 31.21 -17.67 -23.87
C GLY A 5 31.47 -16.17 -23.79
N SER A 6 32.63 -15.66 -24.25
CA SER A 6 33.04 -14.26 -23.96
C SER A 6 32.80 -13.25 -25.09
N TRP A 7 32.13 -13.64 -26.17
CA TRP A 7 31.99 -12.80 -27.37
C TRP A 7 30.55 -12.50 -27.82
N LEU A 8 29.52 -12.84 -27.04
CA LEU A 8 28.19 -12.34 -27.34
C LEU A 8 28.04 -10.92 -26.77
N PRO A 9 27.86 -9.88 -27.61
CA PRO A 9 27.36 -8.60 -27.11
C PRO A 9 26.00 -8.86 -26.48
N ALA A 10 25.79 -8.36 -25.26
CA ALA A 10 24.51 -8.42 -24.58
C ALA A 10 23.44 -7.84 -25.53
N LEU A 11 22.58 -8.70 -26.06
CA LEU A 11 21.47 -8.31 -26.93
C LEU A 11 20.65 -7.26 -26.17
N PRO A 12 20.64 -5.99 -26.62
CA PRO A 12 19.95 -4.93 -25.90
C PRO A 12 18.45 -5.28 -25.77
N GLY A 13 17.84 -5.93 -26.77
CA GLY A 13 16.44 -6.37 -26.67
C GLY A 13 16.14 -7.34 -25.51
N LEU A 14 17.07 -8.21 -25.14
CA LEU A 14 16.85 -9.17 -24.05
C LEU A 14 16.98 -8.50 -22.67
N ALA A 15 17.95 -7.60 -22.51
CA ALA A 15 18.15 -6.84 -21.27
C ALA A 15 16.94 -5.95 -20.93
N TRP A 16 16.32 -5.35 -21.96
CA TRP A 16 15.08 -4.59 -21.80
C TRP A 16 13.90 -5.48 -21.42
N GLY A 17 13.83 -6.70 -21.99
CA GLY A 17 12.78 -7.68 -21.65
C GLY A 17 12.85 -8.14 -20.19
N TRP A 18 14.05 -8.44 -19.68
CA TRP A 18 14.24 -8.84 -18.29
C TRP A 18 13.99 -7.69 -17.31
N ALA A 19 14.43 -6.48 -17.62
CA ALA A 19 14.17 -5.31 -16.79
C ALA A 19 12.66 -4.97 -16.71
N LEU A 20 11.94 -5.09 -17.83
CA LEU A 20 10.49 -4.89 -17.85
C LEU A 20 9.76 -5.99 -17.07
N LEU A 21 10.21 -7.25 -17.22
CA LEU A 21 9.68 -8.37 -16.46
C LEU A 21 9.89 -8.19 -14.95
N ASP A 22 11.08 -7.73 -14.55
CA ASP A 22 11.40 -7.47 -13.15
C ASP A 22 10.54 -6.33 -12.60
N ALA A 23 10.39 -5.22 -13.32
CA ALA A 23 9.49 -4.14 -12.92
C ALA A 23 8.03 -4.63 -12.78
N PHE A 24 7.56 -5.46 -13.71
CA PHE A 24 6.22 -6.04 -13.66
C PHE A 24 6.02 -6.99 -12.47
N LEU A 25 6.95 -7.91 -12.25
CA LEU A 25 6.90 -8.86 -11.14
C LEU A 25 6.99 -8.14 -9.77
N GLN A 26 7.82 -7.12 -9.66
CA GLN A 26 7.91 -6.27 -8.47
C GLN A 26 6.59 -5.53 -8.22
N GLY A 27 6.01 -4.91 -9.25
CA GLY A 27 4.69 -4.30 -9.18
C GLY A 27 3.57 -5.28 -8.83
N LEU A 28 3.68 -6.54 -9.30
CA LEU A 28 2.74 -7.61 -8.98
C LEU A 28 2.82 -8.01 -7.50
N VAL A 29 4.03 -8.12 -6.93
CA VAL A 29 4.21 -8.40 -5.49
C VAL A 29 3.60 -7.28 -4.65
N GLY A 30 3.88 -6.01 -5.01
CA GLY A 30 3.29 -4.85 -4.34
C GLY A 30 1.75 -4.85 -4.41
N ALA A 31 1.18 -5.10 -5.59
CA ALA A 31 -0.27 -5.17 -5.77
C ALA A 31 -0.91 -6.34 -5.01
N CYS A 32 -0.23 -7.50 -4.94
CA CYS A 32 -0.67 -8.64 -4.13
C CYS A 32 -0.70 -8.29 -2.64
N ALA A 33 0.28 -7.56 -2.12
CA ALA A 33 0.28 -7.11 -0.73
C ALA A 33 -0.93 -6.22 -0.41
N VAL A 34 -1.25 -5.27 -1.29
CA VAL A 34 -2.46 -4.44 -1.17
C VAL A 34 -3.73 -5.29 -1.24
N SER A 35 -3.79 -6.27 -2.15
CA SER A 35 -4.93 -7.18 -2.26
C SER A 35 -5.14 -8.02 -0.98
N VAL A 36 -4.06 -8.46 -0.33
CA VAL A 36 -4.13 -9.20 0.95
C VAL A 36 -4.67 -8.29 2.04
N LEU A 37 -4.12 -7.07 2.18
CA LEU A 37 -4.59 -6.08 3.15
C LEU A 37 -6.09 -5.79 2.96
N CYS A 38 -6.50 -5.48 1.73
CA CYS A 38 -7.90 -5.22 1.37
C CYS A 38 -8.82 -6.41 1.68
N SER A 39 -8.38 -7.64 1.41
CA SER A 39 -9.18 -8.84 1.66
C SER A 39 -9.37 -9.12 3.15
N LEU A 40 -8.32 -8.96 3.95
CA LEU A 40 -8.38 -9.13 5.41
C LEU A 40 -9.18 -8.01 6.08
N LEU A 41 -9.03 -6.76 5.61
CA LEU A 41 -9.83 -5.63 6.09
C LEU A 41 -11.32 -5.84 5.79
N LYS A 42 -11.67 -6.34 4.59
CA LYS A 42 -13.05 -6.72 4.25
C LYS A 42 -13.61 -7.77 5.20
N VAL A 43 -12.84 -8.83 5.51
CA VAL A 43 -13.27 -9.87 6.45
C VAL A 43 -13.54 -9.28 7.82
N TYR A 44 -12.63 -8.43 8.32
CA TYR A 44 -12.79 -7.76 9.61
C TYR A 44 -14.03 -6.87 9.65
N LEU A 45 -14.21 -5.99 8.66
CA LEU A 45 -15.38 -5.11 8.57
C LEU A 45 -16.67 -5.90 8.42
N TYR A 46 -16.69 -6.94 7.60
CA TYR A 46 -17.87 -7.80 7.42
C TYR A 46 -18.30 -8.47 8.72
N ILE A 47 -17.35 -9.04 9.48
CA ILE A 47 -17.65 -9.66 10.77
C ILE A 47 -18.22 -8.64 11.75
N GLN A 48 -17.72 -7.41 11.76
CA GLN A 48 -18.30 -6.35 12.58
C GLN A 48 -19.71 -5.96 12.14
N CYS A 49 -19.95 -5.75 10.84
CA CYS A 49 -21.28 -5.42 10.33
C CYS A 49 -22.32 -6.52 10.63
N VAL A 50 -21.92 -7.80 10.64
CA VAL A 50 -22.84 -8.90 10.99
C VAL A 50 -23.19 -8.89 12.48
N ASN A 51 -22.29 -8.45 13.35
CA ASN A 51 -22.55 -8.35 14.79
C ASN A 51 -23.43 -7.13 15.15
N ASP A 52 -23.49 -6.11 14.29
CA ASP A 52 -24.26 -4.87 14.52
C ASP A 52 -25.48 -4.76 13.58
N PRO A 53 -26.72 -4.91 14.09
CA PRO A 53 -27.93 -4.95 13.26
C PRO A 53 -28.25 -3.64 12.51
N GLU A 54 -27.73 -2.50 12.96
CA GLU A 54 -27.91 -1.19 12.32
C GLU A 54 -27.04 -0.97 11.05
N ARG A 55 -26.11 -1.89 10.75
CA ARG A 55 -25.13 -1.76 9.64
C ARG A 55 -25.41 -2.66 8.43
N ARG A 56 -26.65 -3.16 8.29
CA ARG A 56 -27.02 -4.11 7.22
C ARG A 56 -26.93 -3.53 5.80
N GLU A 57 -27.19 -2.24 5.61
CA GLU A 57 -27.05 -1.60 4.28
C GLU A 57 -25.59 -1.58 3.78
N GLU A 58 -24.63 -1.41 4.70
CA GLU A 58 -23.19 -1.47 4.41
C GLU A 58 -22.75 -2.90 4.07
N GLN A 59 -23.40 -3.92 4.65
CA GLN A 59 -23.15 -5.32 4.35
C GLN A 59 -23.44 -5.66 2.88
N GLU A 60 -24.55 -5.16 2.34
CA GLU A 60 -24.93 -5.39 0.94
C GLU A 60 -23.97 -4.72 -0.02
N GLY A 61 -23.50 -3.51 0.30
CA GLY A 61 -22.50 -2.81 -0.50
C GLY A 61 -21.12 -3.49 -0.51
N ILE A 62 -20.67 -4.06 0.61
CA ILE A 62 -19.44 -4.85 0.69
C ILE A 62 -19.59 -6.14 -0.13
N ARG A 63 -20.77 -6.78 -0.09
CA ARG A 63 -21.09 -8.00 -0.83
C ARG A 63 -21.26 -7.78 -2.33
N ALA A 64 -21.80 -6.62 -2.73
CA ALA A 64 -22.02 -6.23 -4.12
C ALA A 64 -20.72 -5.93 -4.88
N ARG A 65 -19.58 -5.84 -4.19
CA ARG A 65 -18.28 -5.63 -4.83
C ARG A 65 -17.96 -6.82 -5.74
N ARG A 66 -18.07 -6.58 -7.05
CA ARG A 66 -17.92 -7.60 -8.08
C ARG A 66 -16.48 -8.11 -8.15
N TRP A 67 -16.32 -9.42 -8.33
CA TRP A 67 -15.03 -10.09 -8.60
C TRP A 67 -14.25 -9.43 -9.74
N VAL A 68 -14.94 -8.93 -10.76
CA VAL A 68 -14.34 -8.19 -11.88
C VAL A 68 -13.62 -6.92 -11.41
N LEU A 69 -14.20 -6.19 -10.46
CA LEU A 69 -13.58 -4.97 -9.92
C LEU A 69 -12.34 -5.29 -9.09
N GLU A 70 -12.32 -6.43 -8.39
CA GLU A 70 -11.14 -6.87 -7.64
C GLU A 70 -9.99 -7.28 -8.56
N GLN A 71 -10.29 -7.97 -9.67
CA GLN A 71 -9.28 -8.32 -10.66
C GLN A 71 -8.77 -7.08 -11.40
N LEU A 72 -9.67 -6.18 -11.79
CA LEU A 72 -9.31 -4.90 -12.40
C LEU A 72 -8.42 -4.08 -11.46
N HIS A 73 -8.77 -4.03 -10.17
CA HIS A 73 -7.96 -3.34 -9.18
C HIS A 73 -6.55 -3.92 -9.08
N LEU A 74 -6.40 -5.25 -9.05
CA LEU A 74 -5.09 -5.90 -9.03
C LEU A 74 -4.28 -5.56 -10.28
N VAL A 75 -4.87 -5.71 -11.48
CA VAL A 75 -4.18 -5.47 -12.76
C VAL A 75 -3.74 -4.01 -12.90
N VAL A 76 -4.63 -3.07 -12.61
CA VAL A 76 -4.32 -1.63 -12.67
C VAL A 76 -3.23 -1.27 -11.66
N LEU A 77 -3.31 -1.79 -10.43
CA LEU A 77 -2.32 -1.50 -9.40
C LEU A 77 -0.96 -2.12 -9.72
N THR A 78 -0.92 -3.32 -10.30
CA THR A 78 0.32 -3.93 -10.81
C THR A 78 0.96 -3.06 -11.88
N ALA A 79 0.18 -2.58 -12.84
CA ALA A 79 0.69 -1.69 -13.89
C ALA A 79 1.22 -0.38 -13.29
N VAL A 80 0.45 0.29 -12.42
CA VAL A 80 0.87 1.53 -11.77
C VAL A 80 2.16 1.34 -10.98
N LEU A 81 2.24 0.32 -10.12
CA LEU A 81 3.44 0.07 -9.31
C LEU A 81 4.66 -0.34 -10.14
N ALA A 82 4.46 -0.99 -11.30
CA ALA A 82 5.54 -1.28 -12.24
C ALA A 82 6.04 -0.03 -12.98
N LEU A 83 5.19 0.98 -13.18
CA LEU A 83 5.55 2.25 -13.81
C LEU A 83 6.17 3.26 -12.83
N VAL A 84 5.89 3.15 -11.53
CA VAL A 84 6.38 4.10 -10.53
C VAL A 84 7.87 3.87 -10.29
N GLY A 85 8.67 4.93 -10.44
CA GLY A 85 10.10 4.88 -10.14
C GLY A 85 10.39 4.64 -8.65
N SER A 86 11.48 3.93 -8.37
CA SER A 86 11.95 3.58 -7.02
C SER A 86 12.09 4.79 -6.09
N ARG A 87 12.63 5.91 -6.61
CA ARG A 87 12.78 7.17 -5.87
C ARG A 87 11.43 7.73 -5.40
N VAL A 88 10.43 7.77 -6.28
CA VAL A 88 9.09 8.27 -5.93
C VAL A 88 8.40 7.32 -4.98
N ALA A 89 8.49 6.00 -5.21
CA ALA A 89 7.96 5.00 -4.28
C ALA A 89 8.56 5.15 -2.87
N ALA A 90 9.88 5.38 -2.76
CA ALA A 90 10.55 5.62 -1.49
C ALA A 90 10.06 6.89 -0.77
N LEU A 91 9.84 7.99 -1.51
CA LEU A 91 9.31 9.23 -0.94
C LEU A 91 7.86 9.10 -0.48
N VAL A 92 7.04 8.38 -1.22
CA VAL A 92 5.66 8.07 -0.83
C VAL A 92 5.66 7.28 0.48
N VAL A 93 6.51 6.26 0.61
CA VAL A 93 6.63 5.46 1.84
C VAL A 93 7.07 6.33 3.01
N LEU A 94 8.15 7.09 2.85
CA LEU A 94 8.72 7.91 3.92
C LEU A 94 7.74 8.98 4.41
N GLU A 95 7.07 9.68 3.49
CA GLU A 95 6.06 10.66 3.86
C GLU A 95 4.90 10.00 4.63
N PHE A 96 4.46 8.81 4.21
CA PHE A 96 3.38 8.10 4.89
C PHE A 96 3.81 7.69 6.31
N SER A 97 5.02 7.14 6.46
CA SER A 97 5.57 6.71 7.75
C SER A 97 5.73 7.89 8.71
N LEU A 98 6.22 9.03 8.23
CA LEU A 98 6.29 10.26 9.03
C LEU A 98 4.90 10.71 9.50
N ARG A 99 3.87 10.59 8.64
CA ARG A 99 2.49 10.93 8.97
C ARG A 99 1.87 9.97 9.96
N ALA A 100 2.13 8.69 9.80
CA ALA A 100 1.72 7.66 10.75
C ALA A 100 2.33 7.89 12.14
N VAL A 101 3.63 8.18 12.21
CA VAL A 101 4.32 8.44 13.48
C VAL A 101 3.84 9.75 14.11
N SER A 102 3.69 10.83 13.34
CA SER A 102 3.19 12.11 13.84
C SER A 102 1.78 12.00 14.41
N THR A 103 0.87 11.33 13.69
CA THR A 103 -0.51 11.12 14.16
C THR A 103 -0.55 10.23 15.40
N LEU A 104 0.30 9.21 15.50
CA LEU A 104 0.41 8.37 16.70
C LEU A 104 0.96 9.13 17.91
N LEU A 105 1.88 10.07 17.69
CA LEU A 105 2.46 10.91 18.76
C LEU A 105 1.52 12.03 19.20
N SER A 106 0.73 12.61 18.28
CA SER A 106 -0.23 13.69 18.58
C SER A 106 -1.55 13.19 19.17
N LEU A 107 -2.13 12.11 18.60
CA LEU A 107 -3.32 11.48 19.16
C LEU A 107 -2.88 10.38 20.14
N GLY A 108 -2.74 10.75 21.41
CA GLY A 108 -2.60 9.78 22.48
C GLY A 108 -3.74 8.76 22.46
N LYS A 109 -3.43 7.53 22.00
CA LYS A 109 -4.22 6.29 22.17
C LYS A 109 -5.71 6.38 21.79
N GLY A 110 -6.00 5.97 20.55
CA GLY A 110 -7.21 5.19 20.25
C GLY A 110 -8.14 5.80 19.20
N SER A 111 -8.73 4.90 18.40
CA SER A 111 -9.88 5.13 17.51
C SER A 111 -9.66 5.59 16.05
N HIS A 112 -8.56 5.21 15.38
CA HIS A 112 -8.47 5.36 13.90
C HIS A 112 -7.82 4.17 13.18
N SER A 113 -7.86 2.96 13.74
CA SER A 113 -7.12 1.81 13.18
C SER A 113 -7.56 1.43 11.77
N SER A 114 -8.85 1.58 11.43
CA SER A 114 -9.41 1.14 10.16
C SER A 114 -9.18 2.16 9.04
N GLN A 115 -9.24 3.46 9.34
CA GLN A 115 -8.86 4.54 8.42
C GLN A 115 -7.37 4.47 8.06
N PHE A 116 -6.50 4.16 9.02
CA PHE A 116 -5.07 3.94 8.75
C PHE A 116 -4.85 2.87 7.66
N TYR A 117 -5.56 1.74 7.73
CA TYR A 117 -5.45 0.68 6.72
C TYR A 117 -6.01 1.06 5.35
N LEU A 118 -6.92 2.04 5.28
CA LEU A 118 -7.42 2.57 4.01
C LEU A 118 -6.39 3.49 3.35
N LEU A 119 -5.79 4.40 4.12
CA LEU A 119 -4.78 5.32 3.58
C LEU A 119 -3.44 4.63 3.29
N CYS A 120 -3.09 3.55 4.01
CA CYS A 120 -1.81 2.89 3.81
C CYS A 120 -1.75 1.98 2.58
N GLN A 121 -2.86 1.70 1.89
CA GLN A 121 -2.91 0.72 0.80
C GLN A 121 -1.86 0.97 -0.27
N TYR A 122 -1.86 2.16 -0.85
CA TYR A 122 -0.94 2.49 -1.92
C TYR A 122 0.51 2.59 -1.43
N SER A 123 0.73 3.22 -0.26
CA SER A 123 2.04 3.31 0.40
C SER A 123 2.63 1.93 0.75
N LEU A 124 1.78 0.96 1.14
CA LEU A 124 2.18 -0.42 1.42
C LEU A 124 2.68 -1.11 0.15
N GLY A 125 1.97 -0.94 -0.97
CA GLY A 125 2.39 -1.47 -2.27
C GLY A 125 3.73 -0.89 -2.72
N CYS A 126 3.93 0.42 -2.54
CA CYS A 126 5.21 1.08 -2.78
C CYS A 126 6.31 0.55 -1.85
N GLY A 127 6.00 0.39 -0.55
CA GLY A 127 6.95 -0.07 0.46
C GLY A 127 7.43 -1.50 0.24
N VAL A 128 6.52 -2.42 -0.10
CA VAL A 128 6.89 -3.79 -0.47
C VAL A 128 7.72 -3.81 -1.74
N SER A 129 7.39 -2.98 -2.72
CA SER A 129 8.18 -2.85 -3.96
C SER A 129 9.60 -2.34 -3.65
N CYS A 130 9.75 -1.29 -2.84
CA CYS A 130 11.05 -0.76 -2.42
C CYS A 130 11.86 -1.78 -1.63
N ALA A 131 11.23 -2.44 -0.65
CA ALA A 131 11.87 -3.46 0.17
C ALA A 131 12.39 -4.63 -0.68
N LEU A 132 11.59 -5.10 -1.63
CA LEU A 132 11.96 -6.20 -2.53
C LEU A 132 13.10 -5.79 -3.46
N GLY A 133 13.08 -4.56 -4.00
CA GLY A 133 14.16 -4.01 -4.80
C GLY A 133 15.48 -3.96 -4.02
N PHE A 134 15.44 -3.48 -2.78
CA PHE A 134 16.61 -3.41 -1.90
C PHE A 134 17.14 -4.80 -1.51
N LEU A 135 16.26 -5.75 -1.18
CA LEU A 135 16.66 -7.10 -0.76
C LEU A 135 17.23 -7.95 -1.90
N LEU A 136 16.80 -7.72 -3.14
CA LEU A 136 17.25 -8.47 -4.32
C LEU A 136 18.41 -7.80 -5.04
N GLU A 137 18.82 -6.61 -4.60
CA GLU A 137 19.93 -5.89 -5.19
C GLU A 137 21.24 -6.67 -5.02
N GLY A 138 21.90 -7.01 -6.13
CA GLY A 138 23.14 -7.79 -6.13
C GLY A 138 22.96 -9.30 -5.90
N ALA A 139 21.72 -9.82 -5.85
CA ALA A 139 21.47 -11.25 -5.68
C ALA A 139 21.77 -12.04 -6.99
N PRO A 140 22.41 -13.22 -6.90
CA PRO A 140 22.47 -14.13 -8.03
C PRO A 140 21.04 -14.62 -8.36
N HIS A 141 20.67 -14.57 -9.64
CA HIS A 141 19.32 -14.93 -10.12
C HIS A 141 18.16 -14.09 -9.54
N ALA A 142 18.34 -12.76 -9.46
CA ALA A 142 17.32 -11.83 -8.96
C ALA A 142 15.92 -12.04 -9.59
N THR A 143 15.84 -12.25 -10.90
CA THR A 143 14.58 -12.49 -11.64
C THR A 143 13.83 -13.73 -11.15
N CYS A 144 14.52 -14.84 -10.86
CA CYS A 144 13.92 -16.06 -10.33
C CYS A 144 13.43 -15.88 -8.89
N ASN A 145 14.20 -15.21 -8.04
CA ASN A 145 13.80 -14.90 -6.66
C ASN A 145 12.57 -13.98 -6.66
N LEU A 146 12.52 -13.03 -7.58
CA LEU A 146 11.40 -12.13 -7.78
C LEU A 146 10.16 -12.88 -8.28
N ALA A 147 10.32 -13.80 -9.23
CA ALA A 147 9.23 -14.67 -9.71
C ALA A 147 8.68 -15.57 -8.59
N LEU A 148 9.56 -16.12 -7.73
CA LEU A 148 9.16 -16.91 -6.57
C LEU A 148 8.41 -16.03 -5.54
N ALA A 149 8.91 -14.82 -5.28
CA ALA A 149 8.22 -13.85 -4.44
C ALA A 149 6.82 -13.49 -4.99
N ALA A 150 6.72 -13.25 -6.31
CA ALA A 150 5.45 -13.01 -6.99
C ALA A 150 4.50 -14.20 -6.90
N GLY A 151 5.01 -15.43 -7.05
CA GLY A 151 4.23 -16.66 -6.88
C GLY A 151 3.68 -16.80 -5.46
N LEU A 152 4.52 -16.61 -4.44
CA LEU A 152 4.10 -16.67 -3.03
C LEU A 152 3.11 -15.56 -2.67
N ALA A 153 3.38 -14.33 -3.11
CA ALA A 153 2.48 -13.19 -2.89
C ALA A 153 1.13 -13.41 -3.59
N GLY A 154 1.15 -13.95 -4.81
CA GLY A 154 -0.05 -14.34 -5.57
C GLY A 154 -0.85 -15.42 -4.87
N LEU A 155 -0.20 -16.48 -4.36
CA LEU A 155 -0.85 -17.51 -3.57
C LEU A 155 -1.51 -16.91 -2.33
N LEU A 156 -0.79 -16.09 -1.57
CA LEU A 156 -1.33 -15.42 -0.38
C LEU A 156 -2.55 -14.54 -0.71
N ALA A 157 -2.48 -13.76 -1.78
CA ALA A 157 -3.58 -12.95 -2.27
C ALA A 157 -4.78 -13.80 -2.73
N THR A 158 -4.55 -14.95 -3.37
CA THR A 158 -5.65 -15.85 -3.76
C THR A 158 -6.33 -16.51 -2.55
N TYR A 159 -5.56 -16.94 -1.55
CA TYR A 159 -6.11 -17.49 -0.31
C TYR A 159 -6.89 -16.44 0.47
N ALA A 160 -6.36 -15.22 0.61
CA ALA A 160 -7.05 -14.11 1.27
C ALA A 160 -8.37 -13.76 0.55
N ARG A 161 -8.38 -13.73 -0.79
CA ARG A 161 -9.61 -13.51 -1.58
C ARG A 161 -10.61 -14.66 -1.48
N ARG A 162 -10.15 -15.91 -1.41
CA ARG A 162 -11.02 -17.07 -1.19
C ARG A 162 -11.65 -17.01 0.20
N LEU A 163 -10.86 -16.67 1.22
CA LEU A 163 -11.34 -16.48 2.58
C LEU A 163 -12.38 -15.35 2.65
N ALA A 164 -12.09 -14.18 2.07
CA ALA A 164 -13.03 -13.06 2.04
C ALA A 164 -14.36 -13.44 1.37
N ARG A 165 -14.31 -14.14 0.22
CA ARG A 165 -15.52 -14.62 -0.45
C ARG A 165 -16.31 -15.62 0.38
N HIS A 166 -15.61 -16.57 1.01
CA HIS A 166 -16.23 -17.57 1.86
C HIS A 166 -16.97 -16.91 3.04
N VAL A 167 -16.32 -15.94 3.69
CA VAL A 167 -16.90 -15.21 4.82
C VAL A 167 -18.11 -14.37 4.35
N CYS A 168 -17.97 -13.56 3.30
CA CYS A 168 -19.09 -12.71 2.83
C CYS A 168 -20.31 -13.49 2.28
N THR A 169 -20.15 -14.77 1.94
CA THR A 169 -21.22 -15.59 1.38
C THR A 169 -21.87 -16.48 2.44
N LEU A 170 -21.06 -17.14 3.27
CA LEU A 170 -21.49 -18.26 4.09
C LEU A 170 -21.35 -18.04 5.60
N TYR A 171 -20.73 -16.94 6.04
CA TYR A 171 -20.44 -16.73 7.46
C TYR A 171 -21.68 -16.78 8.37
N GLU A 172 -22.80 -16.18 7.96
CA GLU A 172 -24.03 -16.20 8.78
C GLU A 172 -24.63 -17.61 8.93
N LEU A 173 -24.54 -18.43 7.88
CA LEU A 173 -25.05 -19.80 7.90
C LEU A 173 -24.13 -20.71 8.73
N HIS A 174 -22.82 -20.54 8.52
CA HIS A 174 -21.78 -21.36 9.15
C HIS A 174 -21.57 -21.01 10.63
N SER A 175 -21.77 -19.75 11.02
CA SER A 175 -21.65 -19.32 12.42
C SER A 175 -22.77 -19.91 13.29
N ARG A 176 -23.99 -20.03 12.73
CA ARG A 176 -25.15 -20.63 13.42
C ARG A 176 -25.05 -22.14 13.56
N ALA A 177 -24.55 -22.82 12.53
CA ALA A 177 -24.51 -24.28 12.49
C ALA A 177 -23.15 -24.89 12.84
N GLN A 178 -22.12 -24.08 13.12
CA GLN A 178 -20.80 -24.45 13.65
C GLN A 178 -20.08 -25.62 12.94
N TYR A 179 -20.28 -25.81 11.64
CA TYR A 179 -19.71 -26.95 10.90
C TYR A 179 -18.45 -26.62 10.08
N CYS A 180 -18.03 -25.35 10.02
CA CYS A 180 -16.86 -24.93 9.24
C CYS A 180 -15.72 -24.48 10.16
N GLY A 181 -14.59 -25.21 10.13
CA GLY A 181 -13.41 -24.89 10.94
C GLY A 181 -12.86 -23.49 10.70
N VAL A 182 -12.95 -22.95 9.48
CA VAL A 182 -12.51 -21.58 9.15
C VAL A 182 -13.39 -20.53 9.82
N CYS A 183 -14.72 -20.70 9.77
CA CYS A 183 -15.65 -19.78 10.41
C CYS A 183 -15.59 -19.87 11.93
N ILE A 184 -15.42 -21.07 12.49
CA ILE A 184 -15.21 -21.29 13.93
C ILE A 184 -13.91 -20.63 14.39
N PHE A 185 -12.82 -20.81 13.62
CA PHE A 185 -11.55 -20.15 13.89
C PHE A 185 -11.71 -18.63 13.88
N LEU A 186 -12.38 -18.05 12.86
CA LEU A 186 -12.66 -16.62 12.80
C LEU A 186 -13.56 -16.13 13.96
N LEU A 187 -14.48 -16.96 14.45
CA LEU A 187 -15.30 -16.63 15.62
C LEU A 187 -14.44 -16.56 16.89
N ALA A 188 -13.52 -17.52 17.06
CA ALA A 188 -12.63 -17.60 18.22
C ALA A 188 -11.50 -16.56 18.18
N SER A 189 -10.94 -16.29 17.00
CA SER A 189 -9.74 -15.48 16.81
C SER A 189 -9.97 -14.19 16.01
N GLY A 190 -11.23 -13.80 15.74
CA GLY A 190 -11.56 -12.63 14.93
C GLY A 190 -10.99 -11.31 15.48
N HIS A 191 -10.89 -11.20 16.81
CA HIS A 191 -10.24 -10.08 17.49
C HIS A 191 -8.72 -9.99 17.25
N GLY A 192 -8.10 -11.07 16.77
CA GLY A 192 -6.68 -11.14 16.43
C GLY A 192 -6.32 -10.54 15.08
N ILE A 193 -7.29 -10.40 14.16
CA ILE A 193 -7.07 -9.87 12.79
C ILE A 193 -6.44 -8.47 12.80
N PRO A 194 -6.98 -7.45 13.52
CA PRO A 194 -6.38 -6.12 13.53
C PRO A 194 -4.99 -6.10 14.17
N ARG A 195 -4.72 -6.98 15.14
CA ARG A 195 -3.38 -7.12 15.75
C ARG A 195 -2.37 -7.70 14.76
N LEU A 196 -2.78 -8.72 14.00
CA LEU A 196 -1.97 -9.30 12.93
C LEU A 196 -1.68 -8.27 11.84
N LEU A 197 -2.72 -7.54 11.38
CA LEU A 197 -2.60 -6.51 10.35
C LEU A 197 -1.64 -5.40 10.79
N ARG A 198 -1.76 -4.94 12.04
CA ARG A 198 -0.86 -3.93 12.62
C ARG A 198 0.58 -4.41 12.68
N ASN A 199 0.81 -5.62 13.17
CA ASN A 199 2.16 -6.17 13.31
C ASN A 199 2.79 -6.39 11.93
N ALA A 200 2.04 -6.94 10.97
CA ALA A 200 2.51 -7.13 9.60
C ALA A 200 2.80 -5.79 8.90
N SER A 201 1.92 -4.79 9.05
CA SER A 201 2.17 -3.45 8.50
C SER A 201 3.37 -2.80 9.16
N ALA A 202 3.55 -2.91 10.49
CA ALA A 202 4.69 -2.34 11.19
C ALA A 202 6.02 -2.94 10.71
N VAL A 203 6.09 -4.27 10.56
CA VAL A 203 7.28 -4.93 10.00
C VAL A 203 7.52 -4.50 8.56
N THR A 204 6.47 -4.43 7.74
CA THR A 204 6.60 -4.04 6.33
C THR A 204 7.09 -2.61 6.20
N PHE A 205 6.52 -1.66 6.93
CA PHE A 205 6.96 -0.26 6.91
C PHE A 205 8.36 -0.10 7.50
N ALA A 206 8.74 -0.84 8.55
CA ALA A 206 10.10 -0.78 9.07
C ALA A 206 11.15 -1.20 8.03
N VAL A 207 10.92 -2.31 7.30
CA VAL A 207 11.82 -2.75 6.22
C VAL A 207 11.77 -1.78 5.04
N ALA A 208 10.59 -1.28 4.70
CA ALA A 208 10.40 -0.33 3.61
C ALA A 208 11.06 1.03 3.88
N ASP A 209 11.01 1.54 5.11
CA ASP A 209 11.66 2.78 5.54
C ASP A 209 13.18 2.63 5.47
N LEU A 210 13.72 1.50 5.94
CA LEU A 210 15.14 1.19 5.81
C LEU A 210 15.58 1.17 4.33
N ALA A 211 14.80 0.49 3.48
CA ALA A 211 15.04 0.44 2.04
C ALA A 211 14.90 1.83 1.39
N ALA A 212 13.88 2.61 1.76
CA ALA A 212 13.63 3.94 1.23
C ALA A 212 14.77 4.90 1.58
N VAL A 213 15.23 4.90 2.82
CA VAL A 213 16.38 5.71 3.25
C VAL A 213 17.64 5.27 2.52
N ALA A 214 17.88 3.96 2.36
CA ALA A 214 19.04 3.45 1.63
C ALA A 214 19.02 3.85 0.14
N LEU A 215 17.86 3.75 -0.52
CA LEU A 215 17.67 4.15 -1.91
C LEU A 215 17.89 5.65 -2.09
N ILE A 216 17.25 6.47 -1.25
CA ILE A 216 17.38 7.93 -1.30
C ILE A 216 18.83 8.36 -1.02
N ASN A 217 19.51 7.72 -0.05
CA ASN A 217 20.88 8.06 0.30
C ASN A 217 21.89 7.70 -0.81
N ARG A 218 21.61 6.66 -1.61
CA ARG A 218 22.45 6.29 -2.76
C ARG A 218 22.29 7.23 -3.95
N ASP A 219 21.13 7.86 -4.09
CA ASP A 219 20.89 8.85 -5.15
C ASP A 219 21.64 10.18 -4.91
N PHE A 220 22.18 10.41 -3.70
CA PHE A 220 22.99 11.60 -3.40
C PHE A 220 24.48 11.28 -3.32
N LEU A 221 25.28 11.95 -4.16
CA LEU A 221 26.74 11.77 -4.20
C LEU A 221 27.45 12.49 -3.04
N SER A 222 26.78 13.42 -2.34
CA SER A 222 27.36 14.17 -1.21
C SER A 222 26.36 14.49 -0.08
N ALA A 223 26.84 14.54 1.17
CA ALA A 223 26.03 14.89 2.35
C ALA A 223 25.41 16.29 2.29
N ALA A 224 26.02 17.21 1.53
CA ALA A 224 25.51 18.57 1.30
C ALA A 224 24.31 18.59 0.35
N GLU A 225 24.28 17.73 -0.68
CA GLU A 225 23.13 17.57 -1.57
C GLU A 225 21.97 16.85 -0.88
N ALA A 226 22.28 15.86 -0.04
CA ALA A 226 21.30 15.24 0.83
C ALA A 226 20.66 16.29 1.76
N ALA A 227 21.44 17.16 2.41
CA ALA A 227 20.91 18.23 3.26
C ALA A 227 19.97 19.19 2.50
N ARG A 228 20.25 19.49 1.22
CA ARG A 228 19.38 20.31 0.35
C ARG A 228 18.04 19.66 0.01
N PHE A 229 17.93 18.35 0.14
CA PHE A 229 16.69 17.60 -0.04
C PHE A 229 15.93 17.42 1.28
N TRP A 230 16.63 17.02 2.33
CA TRP A 230 16.05 16.77 3.65
C TRP A 230 15.54 18.06 4.33
N THR A 231 16.15 19.22 4.08
CA THR A 231 15.70 20.49 4.69
C THR A 231 14.36 21.00 4.15
N PRO A 232 14.09 21.08 2.83
CA PRO A 232 12.75 21.38 2.35
C PRO A 232 11.73 20.30 2.74
N LEU A 233 12.12 19.01 2.72
CA LEU A 233 11.22 17.92 3.14
C LEU A 233 10.77 18.11 4.59
N THR A 234 11.71 18.34 5.50
CA THR A 234 11.39 18.54 6.93
C THR A 234 10.61 19.83 7.14
N ILE A 235 10.93 20.92 6.44
CA ILE A 235 10.21 22.20 6.55
C ILE A 235 8.78 22.09 6.00
N CYS A 236 8.58 21.51 4.81
CA CYS A 236 7.25 21.28 4.25
C CYS A 236 6.43 20.38 5.15
N TYR A 237 7.06 19.36 5.72
CA TYR A 237 6.40 18.40 6.59
C TYR A 237 6.05 18.99 7.96
N THR A 238 6.92 19.79 8.57
CA THR A 238 6.60 20.50 9.83
C THR A 238 5.48 21.53 9.61
N LEU A 239 5.50 22.27 8.51
CA LEU A 239 4.41 23.19 8.14
C LEU A 239 3.09 22.45 7.90
N LEU A 240 3.12 21.28 7.27
CA LEU A 240 1.93 20.46 7.04
C LEU A 240 1.35 19.94 8.36
N VAL A 241 2.20 19.46 9.27
CA VAL A 241 1.77 18.99 10.59
C VAL A 241 1.16 20.13 11.40
N VAL A 242 1.80 21.30 11.40
CA VAL A 242 1.26 22.50 12.07
C VAL A 242 -0.06 22.95 11.44
N TYR A 243 -0.19 22.91 10.11
CA TYR A 243 -1.44 23.24 9.42
C TYR A 243 -2.57 22.27 9.75
N MET A 244 -2.28 20.96 9.76
CA MET A 244 -3.25 19.93 10.10
C MET A 244 -3.70 20.02 11.57
N GLN A 245 -2.78 20.33 12.50
CA GLN A 245 -3.11 20.61 13.90
C GLN A 245 -3.92 21.92 14.06
N GLY A 246 -3.69 22.90 13.19
CA GLY A 246 -4.45 24.15 13.15
C GLY A 246 -5.87 24.01 12.58
N GLU A 247 -6.11 23.06 11.66
CA GLU A 247 -7.44 22.78 11.09
C GLU A 247 -8.35 21.95 12.01
N GLU A 248 -7.83 21.29 13.05
CA GLU A 248 -8.64 20.55 14.04
C GLU A 248 -9.55 21.48 14.89
N GLY A 249 -9.36 22.81 14.81
CA GLY A 249 -10.18 23.82 15.50
C GLY A 249 -11.35 24.41 14.68
N SER A 250 -11.57 24.01 13.42
CA SER A 250 -12.66 24.55 12.58
C SER A 250 -13.51 23.42 11.96
N GLU A 251 -14.81 23.71 11.78
CA GLU A 251 -15.87 22.74 11.47
C GLU A 251 -15.49 21.63 10.45
N PRO A 252 -15.80 20.36 10.74
CA PRO A 252 -15.37 19.24 9.92
C PRO A 252 -16.09 19.21 8.56
N PRO A 253 -15.37 19.22 7.43
CA PRO A 253 -15.95 19.02 6.11
C PRO A 253 -16.48 17.57 5.93
N PRO A 254 -17.35 17.30 4.95
CA PRO A 254 -17.87 15.95 4.71
C PRO A 254 -16.74 14.93 4.48
N ALA A 255 -16.73 13.85 5.26
CA ALA A 255 -15.58 12.96 5.50
C ALA A 255 -14.95 12.31 4.25
N GLY A 256 -15.75 11.98 3.23
CA GLY A 256 -15.21 11.50 1.95
C GLY A 256 -14.28 12.53 1.31
N ARG A 257 -14.66 13.82 1.34
CA ARG A 257 -13.85 14.92 0.82
C ARG A 257 -12.57 15.15 1.64
N ALA A 258 -12.56 14.81 2.93
CA ALA A 258 -11.38 14.94 3.80
C ALA A 258 -10.26 13.94 3.46
N VAL A 259 -10.60 12.67 3.15
CA VAL A 259 -9.60 11.67 2.75
C VAL A 259 -8.99 12.02 1.39
N TYR A 260 -9.81 12.40 0.40
CA TYR A 260 -9.30 12.87 -0.89
C TYR A 260 -8.47 14.15 -0.77
N ARG A 261 -8.90 15.11 0.07
CA ARG A 261 -8.12 16.34 0.35
C ARG A 261 -6.77 16.00 0.96
N THR A 262 -6.72 15.04 1.88
CA THR A 262 -5.46 14.60 2.50
C THR A 262 -4.48 14.04 1.48
N VAL A 263 -4.94 13.15 0.58
CA VAL A 263 -4.10 12.59 -0.49
C VAL A 263 -3.64 13.65 -1.48
N LEU A 264 -4.53 14.58 -1.86
CA LEU A 264 -4.18 15.66 -2.79
C LEU A 264 -3.12 16.60 -2.20
N VAL A 265 -3.27 16.96 -0.93
CA VAL A 265 -2.32 17.82 -0.21
C VAL A 265 -0.97 17.12 -0.06
N ARG A 266 -0.98 15.83 0.29
CA ARG A 266 0.20 14.97 0.37
C ARG A 266 0.96 14.91 -0.97
N MET A 267 0.28 14.49 -2.02
CA MET A 267 0.89 14.34 -3.35
C MET A 267 1.28 15.70 -3.94
N GLY A 268 0.52 16.76 -3.65
CA GLY A 268 0.87 18.13 -3.99
C GLY A 268 2.15 18.61 -3.30
N GLY A 269 2.34 18.28 -2.02
CA GLY A 269 3.58 18.55 -1.30
C GLY A 269 4.79 17.82 -1.91
N LEU A 270 4.63 16.53 -2.22
CA LEU A 270 5.67 15.75 -2.92
C LEU A 270 5.97 16.31 -4.32
N PHE A 271 4.93 16.77 -5.04
CA PHE A 271 5.07 17.38 -6.36
C PHE A 271 5.88 18.69 -6.29
N ILE A 272 5.57 19.59 -5.35
CA ILE A 272 6.33 20.84 -5.16
C ILE A 272 7.78 20.54 -4.77
N LEU A 273 7.98 19.55 -3.90
CA LEU A 273 9.31 19.14 -3.46
C LEU A 273 10.16 18.59 -4.61
N LEU A 274 9.56 17.80 -5.50
CA LEU A 274 10.23 17.31 -6.72
C LEU A 274 10.36 18.37 -7.81
N LEU A 275 9.50 19.40 -7.85
CA LEU A 275 9.75 20.56 -8.69
C LEU A 275 10.99 21.33 -8.23
N ALA A 276 11.25 21.38 -6.91
CA ALA A 276 12.40 22.08 -6.35
C ALA A 276 13.72 21.29 -6.47
N VAL A 277 13.69 19.95 -6.36
CA VAL A 277 14.90 19.11 -6.23
C VAL A 277 14.89 17.86 -7.13
N GLY A 278 13.87 17.68 -7.96
CA GLY A 278 13.63 16.45 -8.74
C GLY A 278 13.98 16.57 -10.22
N ARG A 279 14.02 15.40 -10.89
CA ARG A 279 14.11 15.31 -12.35
C ARG A 279 12.69 15.36 -12.94
N TRP A 280 12.56 15.81 -14.19
CA TRP A 280 11.27 15.80 -14.91
C TRP A 280 10.60 14.42 -14.95
N THR A 281 11.38 13.34 -14.96
CA THR A 281 10.89 11.96 -14.88
C THR A 281 10.19 11.66 -13.55
N ASP A 282 10.68 12.24 -12.45
CA ASP A 282 10.12 12.03 -11.11
C ASP A 282 8.77 12.74 -10.97
N LEU A 283 8.59 13.86 -11.69
CA LEU A 283 7.31 14.57 -11.77
C LEU A 283 6.22 13.70 -12.41
N PHE A 284 6.55 13.01 -13.50
CA PHE A 284 5.63 12.06 -14.14
C PHE A 284 5.30 10.89 -13.21
N HIS A 285 6.31 10.33 -12.53
CA HIS A 285 6.10 9.25 -11.57
C HIS A 285 5.22 9.67 -10.38
N VAL A 286 5.27 10.93 -9.92
CA VAL A 286 4.35 11.44 -8.89
C VAL A 286 2.91 11.53 -9.39
N LEU A 287 2.69 11.94 -10.64
CA LEU A 287 1.34 11.94 -11.23
C LEU A 287 0.79 10.53 -11.37
N VAL A 288 1.61 9.58 -11.83
CA VAL A 288 1.24 8.15 -11.88
C VAL A 288 0.92 7.63 -10.48
N SER A 289 1.71 8.03 -9.48
CA SER A 289 1.51 7.66 -8.09
C SER A 289 0.22 8.22 -7.49
N LEU A 290 -0.11 9.48 -7.79
CA LEU A 290 -1.36 10.12 -7.41
C LEU A 290 -2.56 9.36 -8.00
N LEU A 291 -2.49 8.99 -9.29
CA LEU A 291 -3.53 8.18 -9.94
C LEU A 291 -3.70 6.81 -9.27
N GLY A 292 -2.59 6.18 -8.88
CA GLY A 292 -2.60 4.93 -8.11
C GLY A 292 -3.31 5.05 -6.78
N GLU A 293 -3.00 6.08 -6.01
CA GLU A 293 -3.60 6.30 -4.70
C GLU A 293 -5.09 6.66 -4.80
N LEU A 294 -5.47 7.51 -5.76
CA LEU A 294 -6.86 7.80 -6.10
C LEU A 294 -7.63 6.53 -6.51
N TRP A 295 -7.00 5.66 -7.30
CA TRP A 295 -7.61 4.40 -7.72
C TRP A 295 -7.84 3.45 -6.54
N CYS A 296 -6.87 3.35 -5.61
CA CYS A 296 -7.04 2.60 -4.36
C CYS A 296 -8.21 3.16 -3.53
N LEU A 297 -8.29 4.48 -3.36
CA LEU A 297 -9.37 5.12 -2.64
C LEU A 297 -10.72 4.94 -3.33
N LEU A 298 -10.83 5.07 -4.64
CA LEU A 298 -12.08 4.83 -5.38
C LEU A 298 -12.54 3.38 -5.25
N CYS A 299 -11.60 2.43 -5.35
CA CYS A 299 -11.88 1.01 -5.16
C CYS A 299 -12.27 0.65 -3.72
N ALA A 300 -11.83 1.44 -2.73
CA ALA A 300 -12.17 1.29 -1.32
C ALA A 300 -13.30 2.25 -0.85
N GLY A 301 -13.75 3.18 -1.70
CA GLY A 301 -14.34 4.44 -1.26
C GLY A 301 -15.85 4.45 -1.10
N GLY A 302 -16.57 3.49 -1.67
CA GLY A 302 -18.03 3.50 -1.61
C GLY A 302 -18.58 3.08 -0.24
N VAL A 303 -18.17 1.91 0.24
CA VAL A 303 -18.87 1.22 1.35
C VAL A 303 -17.94 0.93 2.52
N THR A 304 -16.68 0.57 2.23
CA THR A 304 -15.67 0.35 3.27
C THR A 304 -15.23 1.64 3.95
N LEU A 305 -15.33 2.80 3.28
CA LEU A 305 -15.01 4.10 3.86
C LEU A 305 -16.08 4.57 4.86
N GLU A 306 -17.36 4.33 4.55
CA GLU A 306 -18.49 4.65 5.45
C GLU A 306 -18.54 3.69 6.65
N ALA A 307 -18.26 2.41 6.44
CA ALA A 307 -18.14 1.43 7.54
C ALA A 307 -16.97 1.75 8.50
N CYS A 308 -15.83 2.22 7.97
CA CYS A 308 -14.71 2.70 8.78
C CYS A 308 -15.01 4.02 9.51
N ARG A 309 -16.03 4.80 9.08
CA ARG A 309 -16.44 6.07 9.71
C ARG A 309 -17.19 5.86 11.01
N ARG A 310 -17.97 4.79 11.13
CA ARG A 310 -18.84 4.54 12.30
C ARG A 310 -18.12 3.83 13.45
N GLN A 311 -16.82 3.51 13.32
CA GLN A 311 -15.99 2.90 14.37
C GLN A 311 -15.25 3.96 15.19
#